data_AF-A0A7K6ZB27-F1
#
_entry.id   AF-A0A7K6ZB27-F1
#
_cell.length_a   1.000
_cell.length_b   1.000
_cell.length_c   1.000
_cell.angle_alpha   90.00
_cell.angle_beta   90.00
_cell.angle_gamma   90.00
#
_symmetry.space_group_name_H-M   'P 1'
#
loop_
_entity.id
_entity.type
_entity.pdbx_description
1 polymer ?
#
loop_
_entity_poly.entity_id
_entity_poly.type
_entity_poly.pdbx_seq_one_letter_code
_entity_poly.pdbx_strand_id
1 'polypeptide(L)' 'DLFKSIQAECFWIGLRNSTGSVWIWEDGSTFNGTKIISNSPVQHCAVLIKDRFQASSCEFSAPWICEKSLR' A
#
# COMPACT_ATOMS: atom_id res chain seq x y z
N ASP A 1 -14.87 21.90 3.61
CA ASP A 1 -14.62 20.78 2.68
C ASP A 1 -13.39 20.94 1.77
N LEU A 2 -12.25 21.42 2.31
CA LEU A 2 -10.97 21.45 1.56
C LEU A 2 -10.32 20.05 1.45
N PHE A 3 -10.58 19.18 2.45
CA PHE A 3 -10.03 17.83 2.51
C PHE A 3 -10.72 16.81 1.58
N LYS A 4 -11.90 17.13 1.04
CA LYS A 4 -12.56 16.28 0.04
C LYS A 4 -11.95 16.43 -1.36
N SER A 5 -11.44 17.61 -1.70
CA SER A 5 -10.84 17.85 -3.03
C SER A 5 -9.39 17.35 -3.15
N ILE A 6 -8.74 16.99 -2.03
CA ILE A 6 -7.42 16.34 -1.98
C ILE A 6 -7.57 14.84 -1.71
N GLN A 7 -8.68 14.21 -2.12
CA GLN A 7 -8.68 12.76 -2.27
C GLN A 7 -7.85 12.41 -3.50
N ALA A 8 -6.53 12.48 -3.34
CA ALA A 8 -5.65 11.64 -4.14
C ALA A 8 -6.15 10.22 -3.92
N GLU A 9 -6.67 9.61 -4.97
CA GLU A 9 -7.15 8.23 -4.98
C GLU A 9 -6.08 7.34 -4.31
N CYS A 10 -6.38 6.94 -3.08
CA CYS A 10 -5.49 6.23 -2.19
C CYS A 10 -6.17 4.91 -1.87
N PHE A 11 -5.60 3.84 -2.39
CA PHE A 11 -6.16 2.51 -2.24
C PHE A 11 -5.21 1.62 -1.49
N TRP A 12 -5.72 0.90 -0.51
CA TRP A 12 -5.03 -0.25 0.04
C TRP A 12 -4.80 -1.30 -1.04
N ILE A 13 -3.61 -1.88 -1.01
CA ILE A 13 -3.22 -3.04 -1.80
C ILE A 13 -2.64 -4.10 -0.87
N GLY A 14 -2.59 -5.35 -1.33
CA GLY A 14 -2.13 -6.49 -0.52
C GLY A 14 -0.61 -6.56 -0.30
N LEU A 15 0.09 -5.43 -0.14
CA LEU A 15 1.54 -5.42 0.04
C LEU A 15 1.91 -4.91 1.43
N ARG A 16 2.71 -5.70 2.15
CA ARG A 16 3.06 -5.45 3.56
C ARG A 16 4.54 -5.71 3.85
N ASN A 17 5.07 -4.95 4.81
CA ASN A 17 6.40 -5.16 5.37
C ASN A 17 6.29 -5.43 6.88
N SER A 18 6.12 -6.70 7.25
CA SER A 18 5.94 -7.11 8.66
C SER A 18 7.25 -7.16 9.45
N THR A 19 8.39 -7.33 8.78
CA THR A 19 9.72 -7.48 9.41
C THR A 19 10.60 -6.24 9.31
N GLY A 20 10.07 -5.14 8.76
CA GLY A 20 10.79 -3.89 8.51
C GLY A 20 11.77 -3.92 7.33
N SER A 21 11.99 -5.08 6.69
CA SER A 21 13.05 -5.29 5.70
C SER A 21 12.56 -5.69 4.31
N VAL A 22 11.47 -6.45 4.20
CA VAL A 22 11.01 -7.03 2.92
C VAL A 22 9.53 -6.77 2.74
N TRP A 23 9.17 -6.35 1.53
CA TRP A 23 7.79 -6.18 1.11
C TRP A 23 7.29 -7.45 0.43
N ILE A 24 6.20 -7.99 0.98
CA ILE A 24 5.63 -9.28 0.60
C ILE A 24 4.15 -9.06 0.28
N TRP A 25 3.69 -9.67 -0.80
CA TRP A 25 2.28 -9.69 -1.18
C TRP A 25 1.49 -10.69 -0.31
N GLU A 26 0.18 -10.53 -0.20
CA GLU A 26 -0.68 -11.46 0.56
C GLU A 26 -0.61 -12.91 0.04
N ASP A 27 -0.20 -13.14 -1.21
CA ASP A 27 0.03 -14.48 -1.78
C ASP A 27 1.39 -15.10 -1.40
N GLY A 28 2.22 -14.37 -0.65
CA GLY A 28 3.56 -14.79 -0.21
C GLY A 28 4.68 -14.46 -1.20
N SER A 29 4.38 -13.92 -2.38
CA SER A 29 5.40 -13.51 -3.34
C SER A 29 6.13 -12.24 -2.88
N THR A 30 7.42 -12.14 -3.20
CA THR A 30 8.23 -10.96 -2.86
C THR A 30 8.01 -9.85 -3.88
N PHE A 31 7.86 -8.62 -3.40
CA PHE A 31 7.80 -7.46 -4.28
C PHE A 31 9.11 -7.28 -5.06
N ASN A 32 9.01 -7.19 -6.38
CA ASN A 32 10.14 -7.03 -7.29
C ASN A 32 10.21 -5.63 -7.94
N GLY A 33 9.40 -4.68 -7.48
CA GLY A 33 9.35 -3.33 -8.04
C GLY A 33 10.46 -2.42 -7.55
N THR A 34 10.58 -1.25 -8.18
CA THR A 34 11.75 -0.36 -8.03
C THR A 34 11.78 0.43 -6.73
N LYS A 35 10.63 0.84 -6.16
CA LYS A 35 10.61 1.65 -4.93
C LYS A 35 9.25 1.71 -4.26
N ILE A 36 9.27 1.68 -2.93
CA ILE A 36 8.15 2.08 -2.07
C ILE A 36 8.55 3.36 -1.35
N ILE A 37 7.74 4.40 -1.49
CA ILE A 37 7.98 5.69 -0.83
C ILE A 37 7.59 5.53 0.63
N SER A 38 8.54 5.68 1.55
CA SER A 38 8.27 5.63 2.99
C SER A 38 8.76 6.89 3.67
N ASN A 39 7.92 7.44 4.55
CA ASN A 39 8.26 8.60 5.38
C ASN A 39 8.69 8.17 6.79
N SER A 40 8.39 6.93 7.19
CA SER A 40 8.72 6.43 8.53
C SER A 40 8.91 4.90 8.54
N PRO A 41 9.88 4.37 9.31
CA PRO A 41 10.09 2.93 9.44
C PRO A 41 8.90 2.14 9.98
N VAL A 42 7.94 2.80 10.66
CA VAL A 42 6.78 2.13 11.28
C VAL A 42 5.60 1.94 10.30
N GLN A 43 5.75 2.42 9.06
CA GLN A 43 4.72 2.30 8.02
C GLN A 43 4.83 0.93 7.34
N HIS A 44 4.02 -0.02 7.80
CA HIS A 44 4.14 -1.42 7.40
C HIS A 44 3.16 -1.85 6.30
N CYS A 45 2.19 -1.02 5.91
CA CYS A 45 1.21 -1.36 4.86
C CYS A 45 1.39 -0.44 3.65
N ALA A 46 1.18 -0.95 2.44
CA ALA A 46 1.33 -0.15 1.22
C ALA A 46 -0.03 0.32 0.68
N VAL A 47 -0.04 1.54 0.16
CA VAL A 47 -1.15 2.09 -0.61
C VAL A 47 -0.67 2.46 -2.01
N LEU A 48 -1.59 2.40 -2.97
CA LEU A 48 -1.44 2.95 -4.30
C LEU A 48 -2.00 4.37 -4.33
N ILE A 49 -1.15 5.35 -4.65
CA ILE A 49 -1.55 6.75 -4.81
C ILE A 49 -1.06 7.24 -6.16
N LYS A 50 -1.98 7.55 -7.09
CA LYS A 50 -1.66 8.10 -8.44
C LYS A 50 -0.48 7.34 -9.10
N ASP A 51 -0.54 6.01 -9.11
CA ASP A 51 0.47 5.09 -9.70
C ASP A 51 1.78 4.91 -8.90
N ARG A 52 1.81 5.31 -7.63
CA ARG A 52 2.99 5.12 -6.76
C ARG A 52 2.65 4.26 -5.57
N PHE A 53 3.56 3.36 -5.23
CA PHE A 53 3.53 2.64 -3.97
C PHE A 53 4.04 3.53 -2.84
N GLN A 54 3.21 3.71 -1.82
CA GLN A 54 3.56 4.48 -0.63
C GLN A 54 3.31 3.66 0.63
N ALA A 55 4.27 3.64 1.54
CA ALA A 55 4.11 3.06 2.86
C ALA A 55 3.20 3.96 3.72
N SER A 56 2.30 3.33 4.46
CA SER A 56 1.38 3.99 5.37
C SER A 56 1.16 3.17 6.65
N SER A 57 0.49 3.79 7.63
CA SER A 57 0.01 3.11 8.83
C SER A 57 -1.11 2.15 8.46
N CYS A 58 -1.09 0.91 8.94
CA CYS A 58 -2.16 -0.05 8.67
C CYS A 58 -3.53 0.32 9.29
N GLU A 59 -3.58 1.36 10.12
CA GLU A 59 -4.74 1.68 10.98
C GLU A 59 -5.72 2.70 10.39
N PHE A 60 -5.41 3.33 9.24
CA PHE A 60 -6.29 4.36 8.67
C PHE A 60 -7.30 3.79 7.66
N SER A 61 -8.46 4.44 7.57
CA SER A 61 -9.53 4.04 6.67
C SER A 61 -9.24 4.52 5.23
N ALA A 62 -9.22 3.58 4.30
CA ALA A 62 -9.17 3.83 2.86
C ALA A 62 -9.91 2.71 2.10
N PRO A 63 -10.38 2.98 0.87
CA PRO A 63 -10.83 1.93 -0.03
C PRO A 63 -9.66 0.99 -0.40
N TRP A 64 -9.97 -0.19 -0.93
CA TRP A 64 -8.98 -1.20 -1.30
C TRP A 64 -9.25 -1.75 -2.70
N ILE A 65 -8.20 -2.25 -3.33
CA ILE A 65 -8.27 -2.97 -4.59
C ILE A 65 -8.10 -4.46 -4.29
N CYS A 66 -9.04 -5.28 -4.75
CA CYS A 66 -8.98 -6.72 -4.64
C CYS A 66 -8.41 -7.35 -5.91
N GLU A 67 -7.64 -8.42 -5.74
CA GLU A 67 -7.30 -9.37 -6.80
C GLU A 67 -8.08 -10.67 -6.60
N LYS A 68 -8.52 -11.28 -7.70
CA LYS A 68 -9.07 -12.63 -7.69
C LYS A 68 -8.58 -13.39 -8.91
N SER A 69 -8.18 -14.64 -8.72
CA SER A 69 -7.90 -15.54 -9.85
C SER A 69 -9.16 -15.79 -10.67
N LEU A 70 -9.03 -15.80 -11.99
CA LEU A 70 -10.12 -16.10 -12.94
C LEU A 70 -10.41 -17.61 -13.07
N ARG A 71 -9.82 -18.44 -12.21
CA ARG A 71 -10.02 -19.90 -12.19
C ARG A 71 -11.44 -20.31 -11.82
#